data_AF-A0AAV1V1I0-F1
#
_entry.id   AF-A0AAV1V1I0-F1
#
_cell.length_a   1.000
_cell.length_b   1.000
_cell.length_c   1.000
_cell.angle_alpha   90.00
_cell.angle_beta   90.00
_cell.angle_gamma   90.00
#
_symmetry.space_group_name_H-M   'P 1'
#
loop_
_entity.id
_entity.type
_entity.pdbx_description
1 polymer ?
#
loop_
_entity_poly.entity_id
_entity_poly.type
_entity_poly.pdbx_seq_one_letter_code
_entity_poly.pdbx_strand_id
1 'polypeptide(L)'
;MRMRLRAPDLESSHEENEDDGNGSEQCTTESCHQLPLLDVGSPEYIEERLENLKRRPKWRDFLDQYVQDHPESDSESETSDLDEVLVQDAPGFVRWTLWSLLVVALAPLLVLCAPFLRHQGYGFWPLGCRSMKELFGCAVAHVISMVGGLGLLYWTICRELPDVFHVGNTLVKLNAQIDEMLHTVETCHLALLQWERAVAQELCMPVAIDAALLLVNVYLLLHCHCRRARYLMALMVVIFVADVPTKLYDLTFPAPEIHEVDPNYAMVDEELLVALDGKNLKQGGSVAWVAYWGCAVTSNVDACETQFVSTFEAGNVAVTFKSIDYFIPCYRDPPNPLKAQEYKCFEHVRIRVKDKRSIPGWSRSATRSLIISQPAEAVTLRSIERLDGFKMITFKSEKGLLSSTVSQDVVEAPSSKRSIVALMESSASIEIPVPPEYGVTDNDEPFGLDTEGVRLSSEGDTQELK
;
A
#
# COMPACT_ATOMS: atom_id res chain seq x y z
N MET A 1 29.49 52.37 -23.27
CA MET A 1 28.06 52.34 -22.86
C MET A 1 27.29 51.61 -23.95
N ARG A 2 26.72 50.44 -23.64
CA ARG A 2 26.04 49.58 -24.63
C ARG A 2 24.54 49.70 -24.34
N MET A 3 23.81 50.42 -25.20
CA MET A 3 22.35 50.55 -25.09
C MET A 3 21.71 49.19 -25.39
N ARG A 4 21.06 48.60 -24.38
CA ARG A 4 20.17 47.45 -24.56
C ARG A 4 18.85 47.97 -25.12
N LEU A 5 18.59 47.71 -26.40
CA LEU A 5 17.29 47.93 -27.00
C LEU A 5 16.35 46.84 -26.45
N ARG A 6 15.39 47.26 -25.61
CA ARG A 6 14.25 46.45 -25.19
C ARG A 6 13.28 46.39 -26.38
N ALA A 7 12.81 45.21 -26.75
CA ALA A 7 11.72 45.09 -27.72
C ALA A 7 10.45 45.76 -27.12
N PRO A 8 9.62 46.44 -27.92
CA PRO A 8 8.35 46.97 -27.44
C PRO A 8 7.41 45.81 -27.11
N ASP A 9 6.79 45.87 -25.93
CA ASP A 9 5.70 44.96 -25.57
C ASP A 9 4.55 45.17 -26.56
N LEU A 10 4.19 44.11 -27.30
CA LEU A 10 2.98 44.09 -28.10
C LEU A 10 1.79 43.96 -27.14
N GLU A 11 1.21 45.09 -26.77
CA GLU A 11 -0.13 45.15 -26.19
C GLU A 11 -1.11 44.52 -27.20
N SER A 12 -1.57 43.31 -26.89
CA SER A 12 -2.71 42.68 -27.54
C SER A 12 -3.97 43.46 -27.17
N SER A 13 -4.40 44.32 -28.08
CA SER A 13 -5.62 45.09 -27.98
C SER A 13 -6.86 44.23 -28.28
N HIS A 14 -7.86 44.36 -27.41
CA HIS A 14 -9.29 44.04 -27.59
C HIS A 14 -9.73 42.57 -27.67
N GLU A 15 -10.46 42.10 -26.66
CA GLU A 15 -11.91 41.94 -26.79
C GLU A 15 -12.61 42.14 -25.44
N GLU A 16 -13.74 42.83 -25.54
CA GLU A 16 -14.58 43.39 -24.49
C GLU A 16 -15.35 42.29 -23.75
N ASN A 17 -15.55 42.44 -22.44
CA ASN A 17 -16.84 42.17 -21.84
C ASN A 17 -17.03 43.03 -20.59
N GLU A 18 -18.12 43.78 -20.63
CA GLU A 18 -18.73 44.58 -19.60
C GLU A 18 -18.93 43.77 -18.31
N ASP A 19 -18.53 44.30 -17.16
CA ASP A 19 -19.46 44.31 -16.01
C ASP A 19 -19.08 45.41 -15.00
N ASP A 20 -20.12 46.06 -14.49
CA ASP A 20 -20.11 47.25 -13.67
C ASP A 20 -19.57 46.99 -12.25
N GLY A 21 -18.71 47.89 -11.75
CA GLY A 21 -18.09 47.72 -10.44
C GLY A 21 -17.46 48.96 -9.84
N ASN A 22 -18.27 50.00 -9.68
CA ASN A 22 -18.04 51.25 -8.95
C ASN A 22 -17.10 51.11 -7.73
N GLY A 23 -15.96 51.82 -7.74
CA GLY A 23 -15.01 51.80 -6.62
C GLY A 23 -13.85 52.77 -6.82
N SER A 24 -14.14 54.05 -6.64
CA SER A 24 -13.18 55.17 -6.61
C SER A 24 -11.99 54.94 -5.69
N GLU A 25 -10.77 55.11 -6.20
CA GLU A 25 -9.70 55.76 -5.43
C GLU A 25 -8.65 56.38 -6.38
N GLN A 26 -8.43 57.67 -6.15
CA GLN A 26 -7.55 58.55 -6.91
C GLN A 26 -6.09 58.18 -6.65
N CYS A 27 -5.29 58.00 -7.71
CA CYS A 27 -3.84 58.15 -7.63
C CYS A 27 -3.42 59.37 -8.44
N THR A 28 -3.03 60.40 -7.70
CA THR A 28 -2.58 61.71 -8.14
C THR A 28 -1.16 61.66 -8.70
N THR A 29 -1.00 62.23 -9.90
CA THR A 29 0.13 63.10 -10.35
C THR A 29 1.55 62.72 -9.90
N GLU A 30 2.36 62.18 -10.81
CA GLU A 30 3.45 62.91 -11.50
C GLU A 30 4.36 61.92 -12.25
N SER A 31 4.85 62.36 -13.42
CA SER A 31 5.82 61.66 -14.27
C SER A 31 5.29 60.55 -15.20
N CYS A 32 4.25 60.87 -15.97
CA CYS A 32 4.06 60.24 -17.27
C CYS A 32 5.10 60.84 -18.24
N HIS A 33 6.27 60.20 -18.35
CA HIS A 33 7.23 60.51 -19.40
C HIS A 33 6.61 60.11 -20.75
N GLN A 34 5.84 61.02 -21.35
CA GLN A 34 5.47 60.94 -22.75
C GLN A 34 6.76 60.90 -23.56
N LEU A 35 7.11 59.70 -24.03
CA LEU A 35 8.16 59.52 -25.02
C LEU A 35 7.79 60.38 -26.23
N PRO A 36 8.77 61.09 -26.83
CA PRO A 36 8.51 61.93 -27.99
C PRO A 36 7.84 61.09 -29.08
N LEU A 37 6.77 61.64 -29.66
CA LEU A 37 6.01 61.02 -30.74
C LEU A 37 6.97 60.74 -31.90
N LEU A 38 7.43 59.49 -32.02
CA LEU A 38 8.35 59.10 -33.10
C LEU A 38 7.59 59.19 -34.42
N ASP A 39 7.96 60.16 -35.25
CA ASP A 39 7.47 60.27 -36.61
C ASP A 39 8.12 59.18 -37.47
N VAL A 40 7.42 58.05 -37.55
CA VAL A 40 7.84 56.84 -38.29
C VAL A 40 7.98 57.10 -39.80
N GLY A 41 7.41 58.21 -40.30
CA GLY A 41 7.51 58.63 -41.70
C GLY A 41 8.71 59.53 -42.01
N SER A 42 9.48 59.95 -41.01
CA SER A 42 10.63 60.82 -41.24
C SER A 42 11.74 60.08 -42.02
N PRO A 43 12.28 60.67 -43.10
CA PRO A 43 13.29 60.02 -43.94
C PRO A 43 14.57 59.68 -43.16
N GLU A 44 14.89 60.47 -42.14
CA GLU A 44 16.03 60.25 -41.23
C GLU A 44 15.84 58.97 -40.38
N TYR A 45 14.63 58.72 -39.88
CA TYR A 45 14.33 57.51 -39.12
C TYR A 45 14.31 56.25 -40.01
N ILE A 46 13.87 56.39 -41.26
CA ILE A 46 13.90 55.31 -42.25
C ILE A 46 15.34 54.96 -42.63
N GLU A 47 16.21 55.95 -42.83
CA GLU A 47 17.64 55.73 -43.08
C GLU A 47 18.36 55.11 -41.88
N GLU A 48 18.07 55.56 -40.66
CA GLU A 48 18.65 54.97 -39.44
C GLU A 48 18.20 53.51 -39.24
N ARG A 49 16.93 53.19 -39.56
CA ARG A 49 16.46 51.80 -39.57
C ARG A 49 17.12 50.97 -40.66
N LEU A 50 17.33 51.51 -41.85
CA LEU A 50 18.02 50.82 -42.94
C LEU A 50 19.49 50.58 -42.62
N GLU A 51 20.17 51.53 -41.98
CA GLU A 51 21.54 51.34 -41.49
C GLU A 51 21.63 50.31 -40.36
N ASN A 52 20.68 50.31 -39.42
CA ASN A 52 20.60 49.29 -38.39
C ASN A 52 20.25 47.90 -38.94
N LEU A 53 19.45 47.82 -39.99
CA LEU A 53 19.20 46.58 -40.73
C LEU A 53 20.46 46.10 -41.47
N LYS A 54 21.27 47.02 -41.99
CA LYS A 54 22.56 46.72 -42.64
C LYS A 54 23.64 46.29 -41.65
N ARG A 55 23.57 46.77 -40.40
CA ARG A 55 24.44 46.39 -39.28
C ARG A 55 23.94 45.15 -38.52
N ARG A 56 22.87 44.49 -38.96
CA ARG A 56 22.46 43.25 -38.29
C ARG A 56 23.62 42.25 -38.36
N PRO A 57 23.99 41.63 -37.23
CA PRO A 57 24.89 40.49 -37.22
C PRO A 57 24.41 39.47 -38.26
N LYS A 58 25.31 38.76 -38.92
CA LYS A 58 24.90 37.72 -39.87
C LYS A 58 23.93 36.82 -39.12
N TRP A 59 22.86 36.37 -39.78
CA TRP A 59 21.83 35.56 -39.13
C TRP A 59 22.42 34.37 -38.34
N ARG A 60 23.59 33.86 -38.78
CA ARG A 60 24.43 32.92 -38.04
C ARG A 60 24.93 33.43 -36.69
N ASP A 61 25.51 34.63 -36.61
CA ASP A 61 26.04 35.18 -35.36
C ASP A 61 24.90 35.43 -34.35
N PHE A 62 23.70 35.79 -34.83
CA PHE A 62 22.52 35.91 -33.98
C PHE A 62 22.01 34.54 -33.50
N LEU A 63 21.96 33.53 -34.38
CA LEU A 63 21.63 32.15 -34.01
C LEU A 63 22.63 31.58 -33.02
N ASP A 64 23.93 31.76 -33.27
CA ASP A 64 25.00 31.29 -32.39
C ASP A 64 24.88 31.98 -31.03
N GLN A 65 24.63 33.28 -31.00
CA GLN A 65 24.41 34.00 -29.75
C GLN A 65 23.11 33.59 -29.05
N TYR A 66 22.03 33.32 -29.79
CA TYR A 66 20.77 32.86 -29.24
C TYR A 66 20.88 31.45 -28.64
N VAL A 67 21.56 30.53 -29.34
CA VAL A 67 21.87 29.16 -28.86
C VAL A 67 22.81 29.21 -27.65
N GLN A 68 23.75 30.14 -27.63
CA GLN A 68 24.69 30.32 -26.53
C GLN A 68 24.06 31.00 -25.30
N ASP A 69 23.09 31.88 -25.51
CA ASP A 69 22.32 32.54 -24.45
C ASP A 69 21.14 31.69 -23.94
N HIS A 70 20.68 30.73 -24.75
CA HIS A 70 19.67 29.73 -24.38
C HIS A 70 20.25 28.31 -24.51
N PRO A 71 21.32 27.96 -23.75
CA PRO A 71 21.84 26.61 -23.73
C PRO A 71 20.77 25.73 -23.08
N GLU A 72 19.95 25.12 -23.95
CA GLU A 72 18.98 24.07 -23.67
C GLU A 72 18.35 24.20 -22.28
N SER A 73 17.37 25.10 -22.18
CA SER A 73 16.33 24.93 -21.17
C SER A 73 15.46 23.76 -21.64
N ASP A 74 15.98 22.54 -21.47
CA ASP A 74 15.34 21.22 -21.57
C ASP A 74 13.87 21.28 -22.03
N SER A 75 13.63 21.51 -23.33
CA SER A 75 12.37 21.15 -23.94
C SER A 75 12.54 19.71 -24.39
N GLU A 76 12.08 18.82 -23.53
CA GLU A 76 12.00 17.39 -23.75
C GLU A 76 11.12 17.11 -24.99
N SER A 77 11.71 17.15 -26.19
CA SER A 77 11.12 16.54 -27.38
C SER A 77 11.69 15.13 -27.49
N GLU A 78 11.00 14.21 -26.84
CA GLU A 78 11.11 12.79 -27.10
C GLU A 78 10.82 12.55 -28.59
N THR A 79 11.82 12.14 -29.37
CA THR A 79 11.70 11.05 -30.36
C THR A 79 13.00 10.91 -31.13
N SER A 80 13.57 9.71 -31.04
CA SER A 80 14.45 9.10 -32.04
C SER A 80 15.79 9.77 -32.31
N ASP A 81 16.83 9.30 -31.61
CA ASP A 81 17.93 8.59 -32.29
C ASP A 81 18.76 7.83 -31.25
N LEU A 82 18.37 6.57 -31.08
CA LEU A 82 19.15 5.49 -30.46
C LEU A 82 20.29 5.12 -31.41
N ASP A 83 21.42 5.80 -31.33
CA ASP A 83 22.76 5.22 -31.46
C ASP A 83 23.79 6.37 -31.45
N GLU A 84 24.91 6.16 -30.74
CA GLU A 84 25.95 7.15 -30.41
C GLU A 84 25.59 8.19 -29.33
N VAL A 85 25.05 7.70 -28.22
CA VAL A 85 25.37 8.27 -26.90
C VAL A 85 26.88 8.13 -26.70
N LEU A 86 27.62 9.15 -27.12
CA LEU A 86 28.87 9.53 -26.48
C LEU A 86 28.62 9.43 -24.97
N VAL A 87 29.28 8.47 -24.34
CA VAL A 87 29.47 8.39 -22.89
C VAL A 87 30.26 9.65 -22.51
N GLN A 88 29.60 10.79 -22.55
CA GLN A 88 30.06 12.00 -21.95
C GLN A 88 29.97 11.68 -20.47
N ASP A 89 31.13 11.46 -19.84
CA ASP A 89 31.33 11.04 -18.46
C ASP A 89 30.47 11.88 -17.49
N ALA A 90 29.19 11.52 -17.40
CA ALA A 90 28.30 12.04 -16.39
C ALA A 90 28.95 11.60 -15.09
N PRO A 91 29.31 12.54 -14.19
CA PRO A 91 30.00 12.21 -12.98
C PRO A 91 29.19 11.15 -12.25
N GLY A 92 29.73 9.92 -12.17
CA GLY A 92 28.99 8.78 -11.65
C GLY A 92 28.41 9.05 -10.27
N PHE A 93 27.33 8.36 -9.92
CA PHE A 93 26.61 8.51 -8.64
C PHE A 93 27.55 8.67 -7.43
N VAL A 94 28.60 7.86 -7.35
CA VAL A 94 29.61 7.90 -6.28
C VAL A 94 30.36 9.24 -6.22
N ARG A 95 30.75 9.79 -7.37
CA ARG A 95 31.41 11.10 -7.43
C ARG A 95 30.43 12.18 -6.96
N TRP A 96 29.18 12.13 -7.42
CA TRP A 96 28.18 13.13 -7.08
C TRP A 96 27.80 13.11 -5.59
N THR A 97 27.64 11.92 -5.00
CA THR A 97 27.39 11.73 -3.55
C THR A 97 28.56 12.19 -2.71
N LEU A 98 29.79 11.80 -3.04
CA LEU A 98 30.99 12.23 -2.30
C LEU A 98 31.16 13.74 -2.32
N TRP A 99 31.02 14.40 -3.49
CA TRP A 99 31.10 15.85 -3.57
C TRP A 99 29.98 16.54 -2.79
N SER A 100 28.76 16.02 -2.83
CA SER A 100 27.62 16.60 -2.09
C SER A 100 27.83 16.50 -0.59
N LEU A 101 28.25 15.34 -0.09
CA LEU A 101 28.55 15.13 1.33
C LEU A 101 29.71 16.02 1.79
N LEU A 102 30.77 16.12 0.99
CA LEU A 102 31.92 16.97 1.29
C LEU A 102 31.54 18.45 1.32
N VAL A 103 30.72 18.92 0.39
CA VAL A 103 30.21 20.31 0.37
C VAL A 103 29.35 20.60 1.60
N VAL A 104 28.47 19.68 2.00
CA VAL A 104 27.62 19.87 3.19
C VAL A 104 28.43 19.81 4.49
N ALA A 105 29.37 18.87 4.62
CA ALA A 105 30.22 18.73 5.80
C ALA A 105 31.18 19.92 5.97
N LEU A 106 31.73 20.43 4.87
CA LEU A 106 32.64 21.58 4.86
C LEU A 106 31.91 22.92 4.72
N ALA A 107 30.58 22.95 4.73
CA ALA A 107 29.81 24.18 4.53
C ALA A 107 30.22 25.33 5.47
N PRO A 108 30.45 25.13 6.79
CA PRO A 108 30.89 26.20 7.67
C PRO A 108 32.25 26.78 7.26
N LEU A 109 33.18 25.92 6.84
CA LEU A 109 34.50 26.32 6.37
C LEU A 109 34.43 27.00 5.01
N LEU A 110 33.58 26.51 4.10
CA LEU A 110 33.35 27.12 2.78
C LEU A 110 32.75 28.53 2.90
N VAL A 111 31.86 28.77 3.86
CA VAL A 111 31.31 30.10 4.14
C VAL A 111 32.40 31.05 4.64
N LEU A 112 33.29 30.58 5.52
CA LEU A 112 34.44 31.36 6.00
C LEU A 112 35.48 31.63 4.89
N CYS A 113 35.68 30.67 3.98
CA CYS A 113 36.63 30.77 2.87
C CYS A 113 36.06 31.43 1.60
N ALA A 114 34.75 31.68 1.54
CA ALA A 114 34.06 32.30 0.41
C ALA A 114 34.70 33.59 -0.12
N PRO A 115 35.15 34.55 0.72
CA PRO A 115 35.80 35.77 0.21
C PRO A 115 37.15 35.49 -0.48
N PHE A 116 37.89 34.47 -0.03
CA PHE A 116 39.18 34.09 -0.61
C PHE A 116 39.02 33.32 -1.92
N LEU A 117 38.00 32.46 -2.01
CA LEU A 117 37.72 31.65 -3.21
C LEU A 117 37.16 32.48 -4.38
N ARG A 118 36.50 33.61 -4.08
CA ARG A 118 35.92 34.51 -5.10
C ARG A 118 36.96 35.14 -6.03
N HIS A 119 38.21 35.25 -5.60
CA HIS A 119 39.29 35.87 -6.38
C HIS A 119 39.92 34.95 -7.42
N GLN A 120 39.76 33.63 -7.29
CA GLN A 120 40.26 32.68 -8.27
C GLN A 120 39.23 32.52 -9.39
N GLY A 121 39.49 33.14 -10.54
CA GLY A 121 38.64 33.10 -11.74
C GLY A 121 38.53 31.73 -12.42
N TYR A 122 38.63 30.63 -11.66
CA TYR A 122 38.30 29.30 -12.14
C TYR A 122 36.79 29.20 -12.30
N GLY A 123 36.32 29.30 -13.55
CA GLY A 123 34.91 29.47 -13.91
C GLY A 123 33.98 28.27 -13.66
N PHE A 124 34.41 27.23 -12.94
CA PHE A 124 33.57 26.06 -12.65
C PHE A 124 33.77 25.58 -11.22
N TRP A 125 32.69 25.65 -10.43
CA TRP A 125 32.59 24.94 -9.15
C TRP A 125 32.40 23.44 -9.42
N PRO A 126 32.77 22.55 -8.48
CA PRO A 126 32.43 21.13 -8.60
C PRO A 126 30.92 20.97 -8.85
N LEU A 127 30.52 19.92 -9.58
CA LEU A 127 29.13 19.67 -9.99
C LEU A 127 28.57 20.61 -11.08
N GLY A 128 29.40 21.49 -11.67
CA GLY A 128 28.99 22.33 -12.81
C GLY A 128 28.14 23.55 -12.42
N CYS A 129 28.07 23.90 -11.13
CA CYS A 129 27.28 25.04 -10.66
C CYS A 129 27.97 26.39 -10.98
N ARG A 130 27.17 27.42 -11.30
CA ARG A 130 27.66 28.76 -11.63
C ARG A 130 27.94 29.61 -10.39
N SER A 131 27.33 29.27 -9.25
CA SER A 131 27.49 30.01 -8.00
C SER A 131 27.63 29.10 -6.77
N MET A 132 28.27 29.60 -5.71
CA MET A 132 28.37 28.89 -4.42
C MET A 132 27.00 28.61 -3.78
N LYS A 133 26.03 29.52 -3.96
CA LYS A 133 24.65 29.32 -3.47
C LYS A 133 23.97 28.15 -4.17
N GLU A 134 24.14 28.06 -5.49
CA GLU A 134 23.63 26.96 -6.31
C GLU A 134 24.31 25.64 -5.96
N LEU A 135 25.64 25.65 -5.77
CA LEU A 135 26.39 24.47 -5.31
C LEU A 135 25.85 23.94 -3.98
N PHE A 136 25.67 24.82 -3.00
CA PHE A 136 25.15 24.44 -1.69
C PHE A 136 23.70 23.96 -1.79
N GLY A 137 22.85 24.66 -2.55
CA GLY A 137 21.47 24.24 -2.77
C GLY A 137 21.35 22.87 -3.42
N CYS A 138 22.15 22.60 -4.46
CA CYS A 138 22.21 21.30 -5.12
C CYS A 138 22.72 20.20 -4.17
N ALA A 139 23.79 20.45 -3.42
CA ALA A 139 24.35 19.50 -2.47
C ALA A 139 23.37 19.17 -1.33
N VAL A 140 22.72 20.19 -0.74
CA VAL A 140 21.71 20.01 0.32
C VAL A 140 20.50 19.26 -0.21
N ALA A 141 19.96 19.66 -1.37
CA ALA A 141 18.81 18.97 -1.96
C ALA A 141 19.12 17.49 -2.25
N HIS A 142 20.34 17.18 -2.68
CA HIS A 142 20.80 15.81 -2.87
C HIS A 142 20.89 15.03 -1.56
N VAL A 143 21.53 15.58 -0.54
CA VAL A 143 21.66 14.91 0.77
C VAL A 143 20.27 14.67 1.37
N ILE A 144 19.35 15.64 1.29
CA ILE A 144 17.96 15.46 1.74
C ILE A 144 17.27 14.35 0.95
N SER A 145 17.47 14.30 -0.37
CA SER A 145 16.89 13.26 -1.23
C SER A 145 17.46 11.87 -0.91
N MET A 146 18.77 11.76 -0.62
CA MET A 146 19.43 10.52 -0.19
C MET A 146 18.90 10.05 1.16
N VAL A 147 18.81 10.94 2.16
CA VAL A 147 18.26 10.61 3.48
C VAL A 147 16.79 10.22 3.37
N GLY A 148 16.00 10.95 2.58
CA GLY A 148 14.61 10.63 2.31
C GLY A 148 14.43 9.29 1.61
N GLY A 149 15.25 8.98 0.61
CA GLY A 149 15.22 7.70 -0.10
C GLY A 149 15.65 6.52 0.78
N LEU A 150 16.65 6.70 1.66
CA LEU A 150 17.01 5.69 2.67
C LEU A 150 15.87 5.51 3.69
N GLY A 151 15.21 6.59 4.08
CA GLY A 151 14.02 6.55 4.93
C GLY A 151 12.87 5.80 4.27
N LEU A 152 12.65 5.99 2.97
CA LEU A 152 11.66 5.24 2.17
C LEU A 152 12.02 3.75 2.10
N LEU A 153 13.29 3.40 1.86
CA LEU A 153 13.74 2.01 1.84
C LEU A 153 13.51 1.33 3.19
N TYR A 154 13.87 2.01 4.29
CA TYR A 154 13.58 1.52 5.63
C TYR A 154 12.07 1.36 5.85
N TRP A 155 11.27 2.36 5.46
CA TRP A 155 9.81 2.29 5.55
C TRP A 155 9.25 1.11 4.75
N THR A 156 9.77 0.84 3.54
CA THR A 156 9.28 -0.31 2.76
C THR A 156 9.54 -1.65 3.42
N ILE A 157 10.67 -1.79 4.12
CA ILE A 157 11.03 -3.05 4.77
C ILE A 157 10.32 -3.19 6.13
N CYS A 158 10.28 -2.13 6.94
CA CYS A 158 9.81 -2.19 8.32
C CYS A 158 8.38 -1.66 8.53
N ARG A 159 7.77 -1.02 7.53
CA ARG A 159 6.45 -0.32 7.59
C ARG A 159 6.31 0.67 8.75
N GLU A 160 7.43 1.17 9.26
CA GLU A 160 7.51 2.10 10.38
C GLU A 160 8.60 3.15 10.10
N LEU A 161 8.50 4.31 10.76
CA LEU A 161 9.55 5.34 10.70
C LEU A 161 10.78 4.89 11.47
N PRO A 162 12.00 5.14 10.94
CA PRO A 162 13.21 4.89 11.71
C PRO A 162 13.27 5.83 12.90
N ASP A 163 13.45 5.28 14.10
CA ASP A 163 13.72 6.09 15.29
C ASP A 163 15.17 6.60 15.22
N VAL A 164 15.31 7.89 14.93
CA VAL A 164 16.60 8.56 14.69
C VAL A 164 17.48 8.54 15.95
N PHE A 165 16.90 8.38 17.13
CA PHE A 165 17.64 8.39 18.40
C PHE A 165 18.15 7.00 18.82
N HIS A 166 17.58 5.91 18.30
CA HIS A 166 17.86 4.54 18.73
C HIS A 166 18.37 3.65 17.59
N VAL A 167 19.49 4.05 16.98
CA VAL A 167 20.08 3.37 15.80
C VAL A 167 20.37 1.88 16.01
N GLY A 168 20.70 1.46 17.24
CA GLY A 168 20.93 0.04 17.56
C GLY A 168 19.66 -0.80 17.40
N ASN A 169 18.53 -0.31 17.91
CA ASN A 169 17.25 -1.02 17.83
C ASN A 169 16.73 -1.06 16.39
N THR A 170 16.90 0.04 15.63
CA THR A 170 16.48 0.07 14.22
C THR A 170 17.25 -0.93 13.36
N LEU A 171 18.55 -1.12 13.62
CA LEU A 171 19.38 -2.06 12.87
C LEU A 171 19.02 -3.53 13.19
N VAL A 172 18.75 -3.85 14.46
CA VAL A 172 18.27 -5.18 14.87
C VAL A 172 16.90 -5.48 14.25
N LYS A 173 15.98 -4.51 14.29
CA LYS A 173 14.65 -4.64 13.68
C LYS A 173 14.73 -4.82 12.17
N LEU A 174 15.58 -4.04 11.50
CA LEU A 174 15.82 -4.16 10.07
C LEU A 174 16.34 -5.57 9.71
N ASN A 175 17.30 -6.09 10.47
CA ASN A 175 17.84 -7.44 10.22
C ASN A 175 16.76 -8.51 10.40
N ALA A 176 15.96 -8.44 11.47
CA ALA A 176 14.87 -9.37 11.71
C ALA A 176 13.81 -9.34 10.58
N GLN A 177 13.47 -8.15 10.08
CA GLN A 177 12.51 -8.01 8.98
C GLN A 177 13.07 -8.48 7.64
N ILE A 178 14.37 -8.28 7.38
CA ILE A 178 15.03 -8.84 6.18
C ILE A 178 15.02 -10.35 6.22
N ASP A 179 15.34 -10.96 7.37
CA ASP A 179 15.32 -12.42 7.54
C ASP A 179 13.90 -12.99 7.33
N GLU A 180 12.88 -12.31 7.87
CA GLU A 180 11.47 -12.65 7.64
C GLU A 180 11.07 -12.53 6.15
N MET A 181 11.48 -11.44 5.49
CA MET A 181 11.22 -11.24 4.07
C MET A 181 11.91 -12.31 3.21
N LEU A 182 13.16 -12.68 3.52
CA LEU A 182 13.86 -13.77 2.81
C LEU A 182 13.15 -15.11 3.00
N HIS A 183 12.70 -15.41 4.22
CA HIS A 183 11.97 -16.64 4.51
C HIS A 183 10.62 -16.72 3.77
N THR A 184 9.90 -15.59 3.67
CA THR A 184 8.65 -15.53 2.89
C THR A 184 8.88 -15.68 1.39
N VAL A 185 9.98 -15.13 0.86
CA VAL A 185 10.41 -15.33 -0.54
C VAL A 185 10.70 -16.81 -0.81
N GLU A 186 11.45 -17.48 0.07
CA GLU A 186 11.74 -18.91 -0.05
C GLU A 186 10.45 -19.75 -0.01
N THR A 187 9.54 -19.43 0.90
CA THR A 187 8.26 -20.13 1.01
C THR A 187 7.40 -19.92 -0.24
N CYS A 188 7.33 -18.70 -0.76
CA CYS A 188 6.68 -18.39 -2.03
C CYS A 188 7.31 -19.16 -3.19
N HIS A 189 8.66 -19.23 -3.25
CA HIS A 189 9.37 -19.98 -4.27
C HIS A 189 9.02 -21.48 -4.23
N LEU A 190 8.99 -22.08 -3.04
CA LEU A 190 8.57 -23.47 -2.85
C LEU A 190 7.12 -23.71 -3.25
N ALA A 191 6.21 -22.80 -2.90
CA ALA A 191 4.79 -22.87 -3.29
C ALA A 191 4.61 -22.75 -4.82
N LEU A 192 5.37 -21.88 -5.48
CA LEU A 192 5.40 -21.77 -6.94
C LEU A 192 5.87 -23.07 -7.60
N LEU A 193 6.87 -23.75 -7.03
CA LEU A 193 7.36 -25.04 -7.52
C LEU A 193 6.33 -26.16 -7.36
N GLN A 194 5.47 -26.11 -6.33
CA GLN A 194 4.37 -27.08 -6.12
C GLN A 194 3.19 -26.87 -7.11
N TRP A 195 3.18 -25.78 -7.88
CA TRP A 195 2.21 -25.49 -8.95
C TRP A 195 0.74 -25.30 -8.51
N GLU A 196 0.48 -25.06 -7.23
CA GLU A 196 -0.84 -24.67 -6.74
C GLU A 196 -1.09 -23.19 -7.03
N ARG A 197 -1.57 -22.88 -8.25
CA ARG A 197 -1.72 -21.49 -8.75
C ARG A 197 -2.49 -20.57 -7.80
N ALA A 198 -3.53 -21.07 -7.13
CA ALA A 198 -4.34 -20.27 -6.23
C ALA A 198 -3.56 -19.88 -4.97
N VAL A 199 -2.90 -20.84 -4.33
CA VAL A 199 -2.10 -20.63 -3.12
C VAL A 199 -0.89 -19.76 -3.43
N ALA A 200 -0.20 -20.03 -4.53
CA ALA A 200 0.96 -19.26 -4.97
C ALA A 200 0.59 -17.80 -5.26
N GLN A 201 -0.57 -17.53 -5.88
CA GLN A 201 -1.00 -16.16 -6.15
C GLN A 201 -1.26 -15.37 -4.86
N GLU A 202 -1.93 -15.98 -3.87
CA GLU A 202 -2.22 -15.31 -2.61
C GLU A 202 -0.95 -15.06 -1.77
N LEU A 203 -0.02 -16.01 -1.75
CA LEU A 203 1.23 -15.89 -1.00
C LEU A 203 2.26 -14.95 -1.65
N CYS A 204 2.42 -15.06 -2.97
CA CYS A 204 3.52 -14.39 -3.67
C CYS A 204 3.19 -12.95 -4.07
N MET A 205 1.92 -12.57 -4.18
CA MET A 205 1.54 -11.21 -4.54
C MET A 205 2.02 -10.16 -3.52
N PRO A 206 1.85 -10.35 -2.19
CA PRO A 206 2.45 -9.50 -1.17
C PRO A 206 3.94 -9.27 -1.37
N VAL A 207 4.67 -10.38 -1.48
CA VAL A 207 6.13 -10.39 -1.66
C VAL A 207 6.53 -9.72 -2.97
N ALA A 208 5.79 -9.95 -4.06
CA ALA A 208 6.06 -9.34 -5.35
C ALA A 208 5.83 -7.83 -5.35
N ILE A 209 4.79 -7.35 -4.68
CA ILE A 209 4.50 -5.92 -4.52
C ILE A 209 5.60 -5.27 -3.67
N ASP A 210 5.96 -5.87 -2.52
CA ASP A 210 7.02 -5.34 -1.65
C ASP A 210 8.38 -5.33 -2.39
N ALA A 211 8.72 -6.40 -3.12
CA ALA A 211 9.94 -6.48 -3.93
C ALA A 211 9.95 -5.45 -5.07
N ALA A 212 8.83 -5.24 -5.76
CA ALA A 212 8.72 -4.22 -6.80
C ALA A 212 8.88 -2.81 -6.24
N LEU A 213 8.24 -2.51 -5.10
CA LEU A 213 8.40 -1.23 -4.40
C LEU A 213 9.84 -1.00 -3.96
N LEU A 214 10.50 -2.03 -3.42
CA LEU A 214 11.89 -1.97 -3.01
C LEU A 214 12.81 -1.72 -4.21
N LEU A 215 12.62 -2.43 -5.33
CA LEU A 215 13.38 -2.22 -6.57
C LEU A 215 13.21 -0.80 -7.11
N VAL A 216 11.97 -0.28 -7.13
CA VAL A 216 11.70 1.10 -7.55
C VAL A 216 12.40 2.10 -6.62
N ASN A 217 12.34 1.91 -5.31
CA ASN A 217 12.99 2.81 -4.36
C ASN A 217 14.53 2.76 -4.45
N VAL A 218 15.12 1.59 -4.62
CA VAL A 218 16.58 1.44 -4.85
C VAL A 218 16.97 2.13 -6.15
N TYR A 219 16.20 1.93 -7.22
CA TYR A 219 16.43 2.61 -8.49
C TYR A 219 16.36 4.13 -8.34
N LEU A 220 15.32 4.65 -7.68
CA LEU A 220 15.17 6.09 -7.43
C LEU A 220 16.31 6.65 -6.57
N LEU A 221 16.79 5.89 -5.58
CA LEU A 221 17.95 6.26 -4.76
C LEU A 221 19.23 6.36 -5.60
N LEU A 222 19.51 5.38 -6.46
CA LEU A 222 20.68 5.41 -7.35
C LEU A 222 20.61 6.55 -8.37
N HIS A 223 19.39 6.90 -8.80
CA HIS A 223 19.14 7.98 -9.75
C HIS A 223 18.78 9.32 -9.09
N CYS A 224 18.99 9.50 -7.77
CA CYS A 224 18.63 10.72 -7.04
C CYS A 224 19.31 12.00 -7.54
N HIS A 225 20.37 11.87 -8.35
CA HIS A 225 21.04 12.96 -9.04
C HIS A 225 20.18 13.60 -10.14
N CYS A 226 19.29 12.82 -10.75
CA CYS A 226 18.32 13.33 -11.72
C CYS A 226 17.23 14.14 -11.02
N ARG A 227 16.87 15.29 -11.58
CA ARG A 227 15.77 16.13 -11.08
C ARG A 227 14.43 15.36 -11.08
N ARG A 228 14.17 14.58 -12.12
CA ARG A 228 12.97 13.72 -12.25
C ARG A 228 12.86 12.70 -11.11
N ALA A 229 13.97 12.03 -10.77
CA ALA A 229 13.98 11.05 -9.67
C ALA A 229 13.64 11.68 -8.31
N ARG A 230 14.06 12.93 -8.07
CA ARG A 230 13.69 13.65 -6.84
C ARG A 230 12.19 13.92 -6.74
N TYR A 231 11.55 14.30 -7.84
CA TYR A 231 10.08 14.45 -7.87
C TYR A 231 9.37 13.11 -7.68
N LEU A 232 9.86 12.04 -8.30
CA LEU A 232 9.32 10.69 -8.11
C LEU A 232 9.49 10.19 -6.67
N MET A 233 10.62 10.44 -6.02
CA MET A 233 10.80 10.12 -4.59
C MET A 233 9.80 10.89 -3.72
N ALA A 234 9.60 12.18 -3.97
CA ALA A 234 8.61 12.96 -3.24
C ALA A 234 7.18 12.41 -3.45
N LEU A 235 6.84 12.01 -4.67
CA LEU A 235 5.58 11.33 -4.97
C LEU A 235 5.45 10.00 -4.21
N MET A 236 6.51 9.18 -4.17
CA MET A 236 6.52 7.94 -3.39
C MET A 236 6.28 8.22 -1.91
N VAL A 237 6.90 9.24 -1.32
CA VAL A 237 6.60 9.66 0.07
C VAL A 237 5.11 9.93 0.26
N VAL A 238 4.47 10.67 -0.66
CA VAL A 238 3.02 10.94 -0.57
C VAL A 238 2.20 9.65 -0.68
N ILE A 239 2.58 8.73 -1.57
CA ILE A 239 1.93 7.42 -1.73
C ILE A 239 2.01 6.59 -0.45
N PHE A 240 3.18 6.56 0.22
CA PHE A 240 3.36 5.87 1.49
C PHE A 240 2.59 6.53 2.64
N VAL A 241 2.61 7.86 2.73
CA VAL A 241 1.87 8.61 3.77
C VAL A 241 0.35 8.44 3.61
N ALA A 242 -0.15 8.33 2.38
CA ALA A 242 -1.56 8.06 2.10
C ALA A 242 -1.97 6.59 2.29
N ASP A 243 -1.03 5.75 2.71
CA ASP A 243 -1.18 4.30 2.95
C ASP A 243 -1.74 3.56 1.73
N VAL A 244 -1.31 3.99 0.53
CA VAL A 244 -1.73 3.40 -0.74
C VAL A 244 -1.30 1.93 -0.86
N PRO A 245 -0.10 1.50 -0.43
CA PRO A 245 0.27 0.08 -0.50
C PRO A 245 -0.72 -0.80 0.27
N THR A 246 -1.09 -0.42 1.49
CA THR A 246 -2.08 -1.17 2.29
C THR A 246 -3.44 -1.18 1.62
N LYS A 247 -3.90 -0.05 1.08
CA LYS A 247 -5.16 -0.01 0.31
C LYS A 247 -5.11 -0.87 -0.95
N LEU A 248 -3.95 -0.93 -1.62
CA LEU A 248 -3.76 -1.79 -2.79
C LEU A 248 -3.80 -3.27 -2.39
N TYR A 249 -3.25 -3.60 -1.21
CA TYR A 249 -3.40 -4.93 -0.62
C TYR A 249 -4.85 -5.26 -0.29
N ASP A 250 -5.59 -4.34 0.33
CA ASP A 250 -7.00 -4.54 0.65
C ASP A 250 -7.88 -4.68 -0.61
N LEU A 251 -7.53 -3.99 -1.70
CA LEU A 251 -8.21 -4.13 -2.99
C LEU A 251 -7.89 -5.45 -3.69
N THR A 252 -6.68 -5.98 -3.51
CA THR A 252 -6.25 -7.26 -4.12
C THR A 252 -6.68 -8.47 -3.30
N PHE A 253 -6.74 -8.33 -1.98
CA PHE A 253 -7.15 -9.36 -1.02
C PHE A 253 -8.22 -8.80 -0.08
N PRO A 254 -9.45 -8.61 -0.58
CA PRO A 254 -10.50 -8.00 0.21
C PRO A 254 -10.83 -8.88 1.42
N ALA A 255 -10.92 -8.24 2.59
CA ALA A 255 -11.18 -8.91 3.86
C ALA A 255 -12.48 -9.72 3.81
N PRO A 256 -12.58 -10.82 4.57
CA PRO A 256 -13.83 -11.55 4.71
C PRO A 256 -14.88 -10.68 5.40
N GLU A 257 -16.11 -10.77 4.91
CA GLU A 257 -17.27 -10.09 5.44
C GLU A 257 -18.47 -11.03 5.45
N ILE A 258 -19.10 -11.23 6.60
CA ILE A 258 -20.36 -11.97 6.74
C ILE A 258 -21.48 -10.94 6.88
N HIS A 259 -22.48 -11.00 6.00
CA HIS A 259 -23.62 -10.08 6.01
C HIS A 259 -24.85 -10.69 6.69
N GLU A 260 -25.10 -11.99 6.48
CA GLU A 260 -26.28 -12.67 7.00
C GLU A 260 -25.99 -14.15 7.31
N VAL A 261 -26.80 -14.75 8.19
CA VAL A 261 -26.80 -16.18 8.48
C VAL A 261 -28.20 -16.76 8.32
N ASP A 262 -28.29 -17.92 7.66
CA ASP A 262 -29.54 -18.65 7.44
C ASP A 262 -29.40 -20.10 7.95
N PRO A 263 -30.21 -20.57 8.91
CA PRO A 263 -31.29 -19.84 9.57
C PRO A 263 -30.78 -18.87 10.66
N ASN A 264 -31.54 -17.79 10.87
CA ASN A 264 -31.26 -16.81 11.93
C ASN A 264 -31.63 -17.29 13.36
N TYR A 265 -32.07 -18.55 13.49
CA TYR A 265 -32.34 -19.20 14.76
C TYR A 265 -31.87 -20.66 14.75
N ALA A 266 -31.50 -21.16 15.93
CA ALA A 266 -31.13 -22.55 16.13
C ALA A 266 -31.75 -23.10 17.42
N MET A 267 -31.86 -24.42 17.51
CA MET A 267 -32.26 -25.10 18.74
C MET A 267 -31.03 -25.56 19.51
N VAL A 268 -31.12 -25.53 20.84
CA VAL A 268 -30.07 -26.11 21.70
C VAL A 268 -29.97 -27.62 21.46
N ASP A 269 -28.74 -28.13 21.47
CA ASP A 269 -28.37 -29.54 21.30
C ASP A 269 -28.92 -30.17 20.01
N GLU A 270 -29.01 -29.37 18.95
CA GLU A 270 -29.36 -29.81 17.61
C GLU A 270 -28.24 -29.44 16.64
N GLU A 271 -27.81 -30.42 15.85
CA GLU A 271 -26.85 -30.18 14.78
C GLU A 271 -27.56 -29.44 13.65
N LEU A 272 -27.02 -28.27 13.31
CA LEU A 272 -27.58 -27.38 12.32
C LEU A 272 -26.51 -27.04 11.28
N LEU A 273 -26.91 -27.08 10.01
CA LEU A 273 -26.14 -26.49 8.92
C LEU A 273 -26.56 -25.03 8.79
N VAL A 274 -25.65 -24.12 9.14
CA VAL A 274 -25.86 -22.68 9.02
C VAL A 274 -25.18 -22.22 7.73
N ALA A 275 -25.97 -21.70 6.79
CA ALA A 275 -25.47 -21.01 5.62
C ALA A 275 -24.98 -19.61 6.02
N LEU A 276 -23.77 -19.26 5.61
CA LEU A 276 -23.21 -17.93 5.81
C LEU A 276 -23.25 -17.18 4.48
N ASP A 277 -24.01 -16.09 4.44
CA ASP A 277 -23.99 -15.17 3.30
C ASP A 277 -22.96 -14.06 3.56
N GLY A 278 -22.02 -13.91 2.63
CA GLY A 278 -20.86 -13.06 2.81
C GLY A 278 -19.97 -12.97 1.58
N LYS A 279 -18.93 -12.16 1.69
CA LYS A 279 -17.93 -11.92 0.65
C LYS A 279 -16.57 -12.42 1.11
N ASN A 280 -15.79 -12.91 0.15
CA ASN A 280 -14.40 -13.35 0.34
C ASN A 280 -14.23 -14.46 1.39
N LEU A 281 -15.27 -15.26 1.64
CA LEU A 281 -15.19 -16.44 2.49
C LEU A 281 -14.55 -17.59 1.68
N LYS A 282 -13.41 -18.07 2.15
CA LYS A 282 -12.65 -19.16 1.52
C LYS A 282 -13.05 -20.52 2.08
N GLN A 283 -13.13 -21.53 1.22
CA GLN A 283 -13.38 -22.91 1.63
C GLN A 283 -12.25 -23.42 2.54
N GLY A 284 -12.60 -24.18 3.57
CA GLY A 284 -11.65 -24.65 4.59
C GLY A 284 -11.32 -23.61 5.67
N GLY A 285 -11.96 -22.43 5.63
CA GLY A 285 -11.90 -21.47 6.73
C GLY A 285 -12.54 -22.04 8.00
N SER A 286 -12.18 -21.48 9.15
CA SER A 286 -12.77 -21.87 10.44
C SER A 286 -13.74 -20.80 10.91
N VAL A 287 -14.93 -21.22 11.33
CA VAL A 287 -15.96 -20.36 11.89
C VAL A 287 -16.15 -20.74 13.34
N ALA A 288 -16.03 -19.76 14.21
CA ALA A 288 -16.30 -19.88 15.62
C ALA A 288 -17.43 -18.95 16.02
N TRP A 289 -17.94 -19.12 17.22
CA TRP A 289 -19.11 -18.41 17.71
C TRP A 289 -18.82 -17.82 19.09
N VAL A 290 -19.14 -16.55 19.28
CA VAL A 290 -18.99 -15.85 20.56
C VAL A 290 -20.35 -15.59 21.18
N ALA A 291 -20.48 -15.89 22.47
CA ALA A 291 -21.68 -15.64 23.24
C ALA A 291 -21.91 -14.13 23.44
N TYR A 292 -23.06 -13.64 23.01
CA TYR A 292 -23.40 -12.23 23.08
C TYR A 292 -23.65 -11.78 24.53
N TRP A 293 -24.63 -12.40 25.20
CA TRP A 293 -24.97 -12.03 26.58
C TRP A 293 -23.89 -12.47 27.56
N GLY A 294 -23.19 -13.56 27.28
CA GLY A 294 -22.09 -14.06 28.11
C GLY A 294 -20.82 -13.21 28.09
N CYS A 295 -20.55 -12.46 27.02
CA CYS A 295 -19.28 -11.72 26.88
C CYS A 295 -19.39 -10.42 26.07
N ALA A 296 -19.89 -10.48 24.82
CA ALA A 296 -19.88 -9.34 23.88
C ALA A 296 -20.59 -8.07 24.40
N VAL A 297 -21.52 -8.22 25.35
CA VAL A 297 -22.21 -7.08 25.98
C VAL A 297 -21.29 -6.29 26.92
N THR A 298 -20.30 -6.94 27.52
CA THR A 298 -19.44 -6.35 28.57
C THR A 298 -18.02 -6.05 28.12
N SER A 299 -17.54 -6.68 27.05
CA SER A 299 -16.18 -6.55 26.54
C SER A 299 -16.15 -6.52 25.01
N ASN A 300 -15.00 -6.13 24.45
CA ASN A 300 -14.78 -6.24 23.00
C ASN A 300 -14.91 -7.71 22.57
N VAL A 301 -15.61 -7.95 21.46
CA VAL A 301 -15.92 -9.28 20.94
C VAL A 301 -14.66 -10.06 20.54
N ASP A 302 -13.61 -9.38 20.11
CA ASP A 302 -12.33 -10.00 19.76
C ASP A 302 -11.58 -10.55 21.01
N ALA A 303 -11.90 -10.06 22.21
CA ALA A 303 -11.32 -10.55 23.46
C ALA A 303 -12.12 -11.71 24.07
N CYS A 304 -13.30 -12.03 23.52
CA CYS A 304 -14.17 -13.06 24.04
C CYS A 304 -13.69 -14.47 23.66
N GLU A 305 -13.98 -15.44 24.53
CA GLU A 305 -13.71 -16.85 24.24
C GLU A 305 -14.55 -17.32 23.04
N THR A 306 -13.87 -17.82 22.02
CA THR A 306 -14.49 -18.40 20.83
C THR A 306 -14.93 -19.83 21.11
N GLN A 307 -16.19 -20.15 20.83
CA GLN A 307 -16.80 -21.44 21.09
C GLN A 307 -17.28 -22.08 19.79
N PHE A 308 -17.56 -23.39 19.82
CA PHE A 308 -18.18 -24.13 18.71
C PHE A 308 -17.46 -23.97 17.36
N VAL A 309 -16.14 -24.12 17.35
CA VAL A 309 -15.32 -24.00 16.13
C VAL A 309 -15.69 -25.10 15.14
N SER A 310 -15.97 -24.71 13.90
CA SER A 310 -16.38 -25.58 12.79
C SER A 310 -15.76 -25.13 11.47
N THR A 311 -15.65 -26.04 10.50
CA THR A 311 -15.11 -25.74 9.17
C THR A 311 -16.18 -25.14 8.26
N PHE A 312 -15.78 -24.17 7.43
CA PHE A 312 -16.61 -23.57 6.39
C PHE A 312 -16.45 -24.33 5.08
N GLU A 313 -17.54 -24.96 4.63
CA GLU A 313 -17.58 -25.81 3.46
C GLU A 313 -18.78 -25.48 2.58
N ALA A 314 -18.54 -25.16 1.32
CA ALA A 314 -19.57 -24.90 0.31
C ALA A 314 -20.65 -23.89 0.75
N GLY A 315 -20.27 -22.84 1.48
CA GLY A 315 -21.20 -21.81 1.97
C GLY A 315 -21.86 -22.12 3.31
N ASN A 316 -21.60 -23.30 3.89
CA ASN A 316 -22.26 -23.77 5.10
C ASN A 316 -21.26 -24.10 6.22
N VAL A 317 -21.75 -24.07 7.45
CA VAL A 317 -21.04 -24.47 8.67
C VAL A 317 -21.92 -25.39 9.49
N ALA A 318 -21.44 -26.59 9.81
CA ALA A 318 -22.11 -27.50 10.73
C ALA A 318 -21.79 -27.12 12.17
N VAL A 319 -22.81 -26.79 12.98
CA VAL A 319 -22.62 -26.35 14.37
C VAL A 319 -23.69 -26.95 15.28
N THR A 320 -23.32 -27.23 16.54
CA THR A 320 -24.25 -27.66 17.60
C THR A 320 -24.08 -26.77 18.83
N PHE A 321 -25.07 -25.92 19.11
CA PHE A 321 -25.02 -25.00 20.25
C PHE A 321 -25.47 -25.70 21.55
N LYS A 322 -24.64 -25.62 22.59
CA LYS A 322 -24.89 -26.27 23.90
C LYS A 322 -25.56 -25.35 24.93
N SER A 323 -25.73 -24.07 24.62
CA SER A 323 -26.29 -23.08 25.55
C SER A 323 -27.22 -22.11 24.82
N ILE A 324 -28.17 -21.55 25.59
CA ILE A 324 -29.15 -20.59 25.10
C ILE A 324 -28.51 -19.20 25.17
N ASP A 325 -28.16 -18.64 24.02
CA ASP A 325 -27.66 -17.26 23.88
C ASP A 325 -27.93 -16.75 22.45
N TYR A 326 -27.58 -15.50 22.19
CA TYR A 326 -27.30 -15.02 20.85
C TYR A 326 -25.82 -15.26 20.59
N PHE A 327 -25.50 -15.81 19.42
CA PHE A 327 -24.11 -16.03 19.05
C PHE A 327 -23.73 -15.15 17.87
N ILE A 328 -22.54 -14.54 17.96
CA ILE A 328 -21.92 -13.76 16.91
C ILE A 328 -20.95 -14.66 16.16
N PRO A 329 -21.03 -14.78 14.82
CA PRO A 329 -20.07 -15.54 14.04
C PRO A 329 -18.74 -14.79 13.97
N CYS A 330 -17.66 -15.54 14.15
CA CYS A 330 -16.29 -15.08 13.94
C CYS A 330 -15.63 -15.97 12.89
N TYR A 331 -15.05 -15.37 11.87
CA TYR A 331 -14.42 -16.09 10.77
C TYR A 331 -12.90 -16.00 10.86
N ARG A 332 -12.24 -17.10 10.52
CA ARG A 332 -10.82 -17.20 10.31
C ARG A 332 -10.57 -17.87 8.95
N ASP A 333 -9.66 -17.31 8.18
CA ASP A 333 -9.22 -17.91 6.93
C ASP A 333 -8.66 -19.34 7.14
N PRO A 334 -8.51 -20.14 6.08
CA PRO A 334 -7.82 -21.42 6.17
C PRO A 334 -6.41 -21.22 6.74
N PRO A 335 -5.92 -22.12 7.60
CA PRO A 335 -4.64 -21.96 8.28
C PRO A 335 -3.51 -21.77 7.25
N ASN A 336 -2.92 -20.58 7.25
CA ASN A 336 -1.76 -20.25 6.43
C ASN A 336 -0.51 -20.29 7.32
N PRO A 337 0.54 -21.06 6.99
CA PRO A 337 1.75 -21.16 7.79
C PRO A 337 2.50 -19.83 7.95
N LEU A 338 2.24 -18.85 7.08
CA LEU A 338 2.95 -17.56 7.06
C LEU A 338 2.28 -16.45 7.87
N LYS A 339 1.03 -16.63 8.31
CA LYS A 339 0.33 -15.59 9.05
C LYS A 339 -0.42 -16.20 10.22
N ALA A 340 -0.11 -15.75 11.43
CA ALA A 340 -0.98 -15.96 12.57
C ALA A 340 -2.31 -15.26 12.26
N GLN A 341 -3.31 -16.06 11.93
CA GLN A 341 -4.64 -15.56 11.61
C GLN A 341 -5.46 -15.52 12.89
N GLU A 342 -5.96 -14.34 13.21
CA GLU A 342 -6.90 -14.10 14.30
C GLU A 342 -8.33 -14.23 13.78
N TYR A 343 -9.26 -14.53 14.69
CA TYR A 343 -10.67 -14.54 14.37
C TYR A 343 -11.17 -13.11 14.21
N LYS A 344 -11.90 -12.84 13.13
CA LYS A 344 -12.61 -11.57 12.92
C LYS A 344 -14.10 -11.78 13.20
N CYS A 345 -14.63 -11.10 14.20
CA CYS A 345 -16.02 -11.24 14.62
C CYS A 345 -16.97 -10.23 13.96
N PHE A 346 -18.18 -10.65 13.62
CA PHE A 346 -19.16 -9.82 12.90
C PHE A 346 -20.37 -9.49 13.78
N GLU A 347 -20.22 -8.52 14.69
CA GLU A 347 -21.21 -8.20 15.73
C GLU A 347 -22.63 -7.86 15.24
N HIS A 348 -22.74 -7.41 13.99
CA HIS A 348 -23.99 -7.06 13.33
C HIS A 348 -24.79 -8.30 12.90
N VAL A 349 -24.15 -9.46 12.79
CA VAL A 349 -24.78 -10.74 12.46
C VAL A 349 -24.91 -11.57 13.72
N ARG A 350 -26.12 -12.09 13.97
CA ARG A 350 -26.41 -12.83 15.21
C ARG A 350 -27.37 -13.97 14.93
N ILE A 351 -27.06 -15.15 15.45
CA ILE A 351 -27.98 -16.29 15.46
C ILE A 351 -28.60 -16.43 16.85
N ARG A 352 -29.92 -16.60 16.91
CA ARG A 352 -30.64 -16.76 18.18
C ARG A 352 -30.84 -18.23 18.51
N VAL A 353 -30.19 -18.71 19.56
CA VAL A 353 -30.38 -20.08 20.04
C VAL A 353 -31.52 -20.13 21.03
N LYS A 354 -32.41 -21.13 20.90
CA LYS A 354 -33.60 -21.31 21.73
C LYS A 354 -33.69 -22.73 22.28
N ASP A 355 -34.28 -22.85 23.47
CA ASP A 355 -34.71 -24.15 23.98
C ASP A 355 -35.90 -24.67 23.15
N LYS A 356 -35.91 -25.97 22.84
CA LYS A 356 -37.03 -26.69 22.21
C LYS A 356 -38.35 -26.46 22.97
N ARG A 357 -38.30 -26.28 24.29
CA ARG A 357 -39.48 -26.00 25.13
C ARG A 357 -40.05 -24.60 24.97
N SER A 358 -39.25 -23.65 24.48
CA SER A 358 -39.63 -22.24 24.37
C SER A 358 -40.47 -21.92 23.13
N ILE A 359 -40.67 -22.89 22.22
CA ILE A 359 -41.48 -22.71 21.01
C ILE A 359 -42.97 -22.80 21.39
N PRO A 360 -43.74 -21.71 21.27
CA PRO A 360 -45.17 -21.73 21.57
C PRO A 360 -45.88 -22.74 20.66
N GLY A 361 -46.53 -23.76 21.24
CA GLY A 361 -47.30 -24.77 20.52
C GLY A 361 -46.66 -26.14 20.36
N TRP A 362 -45.34 -26.29 20.58
CA TRP A 362 -44.66 -27.59 20.41
C TRP A 362 -45.04 -28.62 21.49
N SER A 363 -45.26 -28.15 22.74
CA SER A 363 -45.65 -28.99 23.88
C SER A 363 -47.02 -29.66 23.72
N ARG A 364 -47.90 -29.11 22.86
CA ARG A 364 -49.24 -29.68 22.62
C ARG A 364 -49.21 -30.88 21.67
N SER A 365 -48.22 -30.97 20.79
CA SER A 365 -48.15 -32.03 19.78
C SER A 365 -47.56 -33.33 20.34
N ALA A 366 -46.51 -33.26 21.17
CA ALA A 366 -45.88 -34.43 21.77
C ALA A 366 -46.79 -35.16 22.79
N THR A 367 -47.65 -34.41 23.48
CA THR A 367 -48.63 -35.01 24.41
C THR A 367 -49.75 -35.71 23.65
N ARG A 368 -50.10 -35.25 22.45
CA ARG A 368 -51.17 -35.87 21.63
C ARG A 368 -50.73 -37.17 20.97
N SER A 369 -49.46 -37.31 20.60
CA SER A 369 -48.91 -38.58 20.09
C SER A 369 -48.73 -39.64 21.18
N LEU A 370 -48.53 -39.24 22.43
CA LEU A 370 -48.49 -40.17 23.59
C LEU A 370 -49.88 -40.58 24.11
N ILE A 371 -50.93 -39.78 23.89
CA ILE A 371 -52.30 -40.13 24.30
C ILE A 371 -53.00 -41.03 23.26
N ILE A 372 -52.56 -41.02 22.00
CA ILE A 372 -53.12 -41.87 20.93
C ILE A 372 -52.51 -43.28 20.90
N SER A 373 -51.50 -43.57 21.73
CA SER A 373 -50.93 -44.92 21.89
C SER A 373 -51.46 -45.71 23.09
N GLN A 374 -52.62 -45.33 23.66
CA GLN A 374 -53.37 -46.27 24.49
C GLN A 374 -53.97 -47.37 23.60
N PRO A 375 -53.72 -48.66 23.90
CA PRO A 375 -54.24 -49.76 23.11
C PRO A 375 -55.74 -49.89 23.40
N ALA A 376 -56.57 -49.44 22.46
CA ALA A 376 -57.96 -49.86 22.41
C ALA A 376 -57.98 -51.35 22.02
N GLU A 377 -58.11 -52.19 23.04
CA GLU A 377 -58.47 -53.58 22.92
C GLU A 377 -59.67 -53.76 21.96
N ALA A 378 -59.43 -54.60 20.96
CA ALA A 378 -60.37 -55.55 20.36
C ALA A 378 -61.82 -55.07 20.12
N VAL A 379 -62.11 -54.60 18.90
CA VAL A 379 -63.40 -54.88 18.25
C VAL A 379 -63.15 -55.38 16.83
N THR A 380 -63.44 -56.66 16.65
CA THR A 380 -63.30 -57.47 15.45
C THR A 380 -64.45 -57.22 14.45
N LEU A 381 -64.08 -57.09 13.17
CA LEU A 381 -64.81 -57.50 11.95
C LEU A 381 -66.20 -56.91 11.63
N ARG A 382 -66.29 -56.17 10.50
CA ARG A 382 -66.91 -56.66 9.24
C ARG A 382 -66.82 -55.65 8.09
N SER A 383 -66.08 -56.06 7.05
CA SER A 383 -66.40 -55.99 5.61
C SER A 383 -67.49 -55.00 5.14
N ILE A 384 -67.10 -53.98 4.36
CA ILE A 384 -67.86 -53.53 3.17
C ILE A 384 -66.87 -53.12 2.06
N GLU A 385 -67.13 -53.65 0.87
CA GLU A 385 -66.47 -53.49 -0.41
C GLU A 385 -66.53 -52.06 -1.00
N ARG A 386 -65.68 -51.84 -2.03
CA ARG A 386 -65.85 -50.89 -3.15
C ARG A 386 -65.91 -49.39 -2.82
N LEU A 387 -64.90 -48.66 -3.28
CA LEU A 387 -65.05 -47.97 -4.56
C LEU A 387 -63.69 -47.64 -5.19
N ASP A 388 -63.61 -47.97 -6.48
CA ASP A 388 -62.57 -47.58 -7.43
C ASP A 388 -62.44 -46.06 -7.57
N GLY A 389 -61.20 -45.65 -7.87
CA GLY A 389 -60.89 -44.41 -8.55
C GLY A 389 -60.29 -43.35 -7.64
N PHE A 390 -58.99 -43.09 -7.79
CA PHE A 390 -58.51 -41.81 -8.32
C PHE A 390 -56.98 -41.80 -8.46
N LYS A 391 -56.54 -41.94 -9.71
CA LYS A 391 -55.55 -41.12 -10.42
C LYS A 391 -54.18 -40.88 -9.73
N MET A 392 -53.23 -41.71 -10.15
CA MET A 392 -51.78 -41.51 -10.02
C MET A 392 -51.36 -40.23 -10.77
N ILE A 393 -50.86 -39.22 -10.06
CA ILE A 393 -50.23 -38.04 -10.66
C ILE A 393 -48.76 -38.37 -10.89
N THR A 394 -48.43 -38.76 -12.12
CA THR A 394 -47.07 -38.82 -12.62
C THR A 394 -46.60 -37.39 -12.88
N PHE A 395 -45.67 -36.88 -12.08
CA PHE A 395 -44.98 -35.64 -12.37
C PHE A 395 -44.06 -35.83 -13.57
N LYS A 396 -44.39 -35.11 -14.65
CA LYS A 396 -43.65 -35.03 -15.90
C LYS A 396 -42.50 -34.06 -15.69
N SER A 397 -41.27 -34.59 -15.61
CA SER A 397 -40.04 -33.78 -15.60
C SER A 397 -39.87 -33.09 -16.94
N GLU A 398 -40.14 -31.79 -16.98
CA GLU A 398 -39.95 -30.94 -18.15
C GLU A 398 -38.48 -30.57 -18.26
N LYS A 399 -37.80 -31.16 -19.26
CA LYS A 399 -36.47 -30.77 -19.69
C LYS A 399 -36.58 -29.45 -20.47
N GLY A 400 -36.28 -28.34 -19.81
CA GLY A 400 -36.05 -27.05 -20.44
C GLY A 400 -34.59 -26.92 -20.87
N LEU A 401 -34.35 -27.11 -22.15
CA LEU A 401 -33.12 -26.72 -22.86
C LEU A 401 -32.94 -25.20 -22.82
N LEU A 402 -31.83 -24.72 -22.26
CA LEU A 402 -31.13 -23.53 -22.74
C LEU A 402 -29.62 -23.76 -22.61
N SER A 403 -29.06 -24.32 -23.69
CA SER A 403 -27.62 -24.41 -23.93
C SER A 403 -27.17 -23.09 -24.56
N SER A 404 -26.46 -22.24 -23.80
CA SER A 404 -25.71 -21.13 -24.38
C SER A 404 -24.33 -21.64 -24.81
N THR A 405 -24.23 -22.06 -26.07
CA THR A 405 -22.97 -22.30 -26.75
C THR A 405 -22.30 -20.95 -27.00
N VAL A 406 -21.34 -20.58 -26.16
CA VAL A 406 -20.38 -19.52 -26.47
C VAL A 406 -19.24 -20.15 -27.24
N SER A 407 -19.20 -19.89 -28.54
CA SER A 407 -18.05 -20.13 -29.39
C SER A 407 -16.87 -19.32 -28.87
N GLN A 408 -15.81 -20.01 -28.45
CA GLN A 408 -14.49 -19.40 -28.34
C GLN A 408 -13.68 -19.91 -29.52
N ASP A 409 -13.48 -19.02 -30.49
CA ASP A 409 -12.63 -19.23 -31.63
C ASP A 409 -11.20 -19.51 -31.16
N VAL A 410 -10.71 -20.68 -31.59
CA VAL A 410 -9.32 -21.10 -31.53
C VAL A 410 -8.56 -20.25 -32.55
N VAL A 411 -7.83 -19.25 -32.06
CA VAL A 411 -6.77 -18.60 -32.83
C VAL A 411 -5.46 -19.32 -32.52
N GLU A 412 -5.06 -20.19 -33.44
CA GLU A 412 -3.69 -20.67 -33.58
C GLU A 412 -2.74 -19.48 -33.78
N ALA A 413 -1.68 -19.40 -32.98
CA ALA A 413 -0.49 -18.64 -33.29
C ALA A 413 0.77 -19.48 -33.01
N PRO A 414 1.82 -19.34 -33.83
CA PRO A 414 2.70 -20.44 -34.17
C PRO A 414 3.88 -20.62 -33.21
N SER A 415 4.36 -21.86 -33.21
CA SER A 415 5.60 -22.33 -32.61
C SER A 415 6.79 -21.41 -32.90
N SER A 416 7.46 -20.96 -31.84
CA SER A 416 8.84 -20.48 -31.92
C SER A 416 9.73 -21.41 -31.11
N LYS A 417 10.46 -22.25 -31.85
CA LYS A 417 11.57 -23.06 -31.35
C LYS A 417 12.69 -22.13 -30.91
N ARG A 418 13.04 -22.14 -29.62
CA ARG A 418 14.42 -21.92 -29.19
C ARG A 418 14.84 -22.98 -28.20
N SER A 419 15.61 -23.90 -28.75
CA SER A 419 16.56 -24.77 -28.06
C SER A 419 17.47 -23.90 -27.18
N ILE A 420 17.48 -24.15 -25.86
CA ILE A 420 18.62 -23.84 -25.02
C ILE A 420 19.03 -25.13 -24.32
N VAL A 421 20.31 -25.39 -24.52
CA VAL A 421 21.09 -26.56 -24.18
C VAL A 421 21.24 -26.69 -22.66
N ALA A 422 21.29 -27.96 -22.24
CA ALA A 422 21.59 -28.43 -20.90
C ALA A 422 22.80 -27.75 -20.23
N LEU A 423 22.67 -27.53 -18.93
CA LEU A 423 23.78 -27.56 -17.99
C LEU A 423 23.28 -28.22 -16.70
N MET A 424 23.56 -29.53 -16.62
CA MET A 424 23.52 -30.32 -15.39
C MET A 424 24.78 -30.03 -14.55
N GLU A 425 24.59 -30.17 -13.24
CA GLU A 425 25.58 -30.54 -12.21
C GLU A 425 26.67 -29.53 -11.80
N SER A 426 26.50 -28.99 -10.59
CA SER A 426 27.43 -29.30 -9.49
C SER A 426 26.84 -28.84 -8.16
N SER A 427 26.18 -29.75 -7.43
CA SER A 427 25.84 -29.58 -6.01
C SER A 427 26.98 -30.16 -5.17
N ALA A 428 27.90 -29.28 -4.76
CA ALA A 428 28.85 -29.58 -3.70
C ALA A 428 28.14 -29.37 -2.35
N SER A 429 27.87 -30.46 -1.66
CA SER A 429 27.44 -30.52 -0.26
C SER A 429 28.51 -29.89 0.63
N ILE A 430 28.18 -28.73 1.23
CA ILE A 430 28.95 -28.15 2.34
C ILE A 430 28.28 -28.60 3.63
N GLU A 431 28.90 -29.53 4.34
CA GLU A 431 28.58 -29.85 5.73
C GLU A 431 28.92 -28.63 6.59
N ILE A 432 27.90 -28.01 7.19
CA ILE A 432 28.07 -26.98 8.21
C ILE A 432 28.18 -27.70 9.57
N PRO A 433 29.28 -27.54 10.32
CA PRO A 433 29.43 -28.16 11.62
C PRO A 433 28.51 -27.51 12.65
N VAL A 434 27.75 -28.34 13.35
CA VAL A 434 26.93 -28.00 14.51
C VAL A 434 27.84 -27.51 15.65
N PRO A 435 27.62 -26.31 16.23
CA PRO A 435 28.36 -25.87 17.41
C PRO A 435 27.90 -26.65 18.65
N PRO A 436 28.81 -26.97 19.60
CA PRO A 436 28.49 -27.80 20.75
C PRO A 436 27.59 -27.08 21.75
N GLU A 437 26.67 -27.85 22.32
CA GLU A 437 25.86 -27.52 23.49
C GLU A 437 26.74 -26.96 24.62
N TYR A 438 26.45 -25.74 25.05
CA TYR A 438 26.98 -25.22 26.30
C TYR A 438 26.26 -25.88 27.46
N GLY A 439 27.02 -26.70 28.19
CA GLY A 439 26.61 -27.34 29.42
C GLY A 439 26.22 -26.32 30.48
N VAL A 440 25.03 -26.53 31.04
CA VAL A 440 24.59 -25.97 32.32
C VAL A 440 25.56 -26.47 33.39
N THR A 441 26.28 -25.55 34.01
CA THR A 441 27.06 -25.83 35.21
C THR A 441 26.24 -25.38 36.42
N ASP A 442 25.73 -26.36 37.16
CA ASP A 442 25.28 -26.20 38.53
C ASP A 442 26.46 -25.69 39.36
N ASN A 443 26.33 -24.50 39.93
CA ASN A 443 27.14 -24.04 41.04
C ASN A 443 26.19 -23.65 42.17
N ASP A 444 26.00 -24.62 43.06
CA ASP A 444 25.70 -24.38 44.46
C ASP A 444 26.82 -23.55 45.09
N GLU A 445 26.50 -22.40 45.68
CA GLU A 445 26.98 -22.08 47.02
C GLU A 445 26.08 -21.06 47.75
N PRO A 446 26.01 -21.11 49.10
CA PRO A 446 24.98 -20.46 49.89
C PRO A 446 25.55 -19.46 50.91
N PHE A 447 25.21 -18.17 50.81
CA PHE A 447 25.30 -17.20 51.92
C PHE A 447 24.26 -16.11 51.63
N GLY A 448 23.34 -15.74 52.50
CA GLY A 448 23.53 -15.40 53.91
C GLY A 448 23.11 -13.94 54.06
N LEU A 449 21.93 -13.72 54.65
CA LEU A 449 21.44 -12.53 55.36
C LEU A 449 22.12 -11.17 55.05
N ASP A 450 21.32 -10.21 54.60
CA ASP A 450 21.09 -9.02 55.44
C ASP A 450 19.78 -8.29 55.07
N THR A 451 19.01 -8.09 56.13
CA THR A 451 17.84 -7.24 56.28
C THR A 451 18.22 -5.77 56.17
N GLU A 452 17.56 -5.01 55.30
CA GLU A 452 17.39 -3.57 55.51
C GLU A 452 16.02 -3.09 55.03
N GLY A 453 15.30 -2.48 55.97
CA GLY A 453 13.90 -2.08 55.84
C GLY A 453 13.72 -0.82 55.00
N VAL A 454 12.83 -0.91 54.02
CA VAL A 454 12.33 0.27 53.31
C VAL A 454 11.13 0.81 54.07
N ARG A 455 11.35 1.98 54.68
CA ARG A 455 10.33 2.83 55.30
C ARG A 455 9.31 3.28 54.24
N LEU A 456 8.04 3.01 54.53
CA LEU A 456 6.90 3.74 53.99
C LEU A 456 6.97 5.20 54.45
N SER A 457 6.98 6.14 53.51
CA SER A 457 6.72 7.56 53.79
C SER A 457 5.43 7.96 53.07
N SER A 458 4.40 8.21 53.87
CA SER A 458 3.18 8.89 53.48
C SER A 458 3.37 10.40 53.59
N GLU A 459 3.05 11.16 52.54
CA GLU A 459 2.61 12.57 52.56
C GLU A 459 2.49 13.02 51.09
N GLY A 460 1.45 13.71 50.63
CA GLY A 460 0.30 14.26 51.34
C GLY A 460 -0.76 14.71 50.35
N ASP A 461 -1.99 14.78 50.87
CA ASP A 461 -3.12 15.45 50.26
C ASP A 461 -2.83 16.94 50.06
N THR A 462 -3.21 17.49 48.91
CA THR A 462 -3.42 18.93 48.75
C THR A 462 -4.82 19.14 48.17
N GLN A 463 -5.75 19.43 49.08
CA GLN A 463 -6.96 20.19 48.76
C GLN A 463 -6.55 21.66 48.52
N GLU A 464 -6.90 22.21 47.37
CA GLU A 464 -7.21 23.64 47.27
C GLU A 464 -8.58 23.83 46.63
N LEU A 465 -9.50 24.36 47.44
CA LEU A 465 -10.67 25.09 46.99
C LEU A 465 -10.20 26.42 46.39
N LYS A 466 -10.59 26.69 45.14
CA LYS A 466 -11.26 27.94 44.77
C LYS A 466 -12.02 27.83 43.47
#